data_AF-A0A2L2Z7B4-F1
#
_entry.id   AF-A0A2L2Z7B4-F1
#
_cell.length_a   1.000
_cell.length_b   1.000
_cell.length_c   1.000
_cell.angle_alpha   90.00
_cell.angle_beta   90.00
_cell.angle_gamma   90.00
#
_symmetry.space_group_name_H-M   'P 1'
#
loop_
_entity.id
_entity.type
_entity.pdbx_description
1 polymer ?
#
loop_
_entity_poly.entity_id
_entity_poly.type
_entity_poly.pdbx_seq_one_letter_code
_entity_poly.pdbx_strand_id
1 'polypeptide(L)' 'SALTAHMKQHSITNNQTHQCLICNKTLSSASSLDRHMLIHSGERPFKCKLCDMSFTTNGNMHRHMRTHGDVETSDS' A
#
# COMPACT_ATOMS: atom_id res chain seq x y z
N SER A 1 8.74 8.71 -7.23
CA SER A 1 8.59 7.71 -8.30
C SER A 1 7.37 8.05 -9.13
N ALA A 2 7.26 7.51 -10.35
CA ALA A 2 6.09 7.73 -11.22
C ALA A 2 4.76 7.34 -10.54
N LEU A 3 4.79 6.30 -9.69
CA LEU A 3 3.64 5.83 -8.91
C LEU A 3 3.07 6.91 -7.98
N THR A 4 3.91 7.52 -7.15
CA THR A 4 3.46 8.55 -6.20
C THR A 4 2.87 9.76 -6.93
N ALA A 5 3.39 10.08 -8.13
CA ALA A 5 2.83 11.15 -8.96
C ALA A 5 1.46 10.75 -9.55
N HIS A 6 1.31 9.52 -10.04
CA HIS A 6 0.04 8.97 -10.54
C HIS A 6 -1.05 8.95 -9.46
N MET A 7 -0.72 8.48 -8.25
CA MET A 7 -1.68 8.41 -7.14
C MET A 7 -2.22 9.77 -6.73
N LYS A 8 -1.38 10.82 -6.76
CA LYS A 8 -1.79 12.18 -6.42
C LYS A 8 -2.88 12.73 -7.33
N GLN A 9 -2.92 12.33 -8.60
CA GLN A 9 -3.94 12.76 -9.56
C GLN A 9 -5.35 12.29 -9.20
N HIS A 10 -5.46 11.24 -8.40
CA HIS A 10 -6.72 10.64 -7.99
C HIS A 10 -7.07 10.92 -6.52
N SER A 11 -6.37 11.88 -5.90
CA SER A 11 -6.58 12.27 -4.51
C SER A 11 -6.83 13.76 -4.38
N ILE A 12 -7.71 14.13 -3.45
CA ILE A 12 -7.79 15.50 -2.93
C ILE A 12 -7.34 15.47 -1.49
N THR A 13 -6.40 16.36 -1.15
CA THR A 13 -6.02 16.64 0.22
C THR A 13 -6.46 18.06 0.56
N ASN A 14 -7.38 18.17 1.51
CA ASN A 14 -7.73 19.44 2.15
C ASN A 14 -7.08 19.46 3.56
N ASN A 15 -7.05 20.61 4.23
CA ASN A 15 -6.36 20.84 5.52
C ASN A 15 -6.63 19.79 6.63
N GLN A 16 -7.64 18.93 6.48
CA GLN A 16 -8.03 17.91 7.47
C GLN A 16 -8.45 16.56 6.87
N THR A 17 -8.53 16.42 5.54
CA THR A 17 -9.10 15.21 4.92
C THR A 17 -8.34 14.78 3.68
N HIS A 18 -8.23 13.47 3.50
CA HIS A 18 -7.59 12.85 2.34
C HIS A 18 -8.64 12.00 1.62
N GLN A 19 -9.18 12.51 0.52
CA GLN A 19 -10.25 11.85 -0.22
C GLN A 19 -9.72 11.19 -1.50
N CYS A 20 -10.12 9.95 -1.71
CA CYS A 20 -9.97 9.25 -2.99
C CYS A 20 -11.05 9.71 -3.97
N LEU A 21 -10.66 10.15 -5.16
CA LEU A 21 -11.59 10.59 -6.21
C LEU A 21 -12.20 9.45 -7.03
N ILE A 22 -11.66 8.23 -6.91
CA ILE A 22 -12.15 7.06 -7.67
C ILE A 22 -13.38 6.45 -6.99
N CYS A 23 -13.38 6.37 -5.66
CA CYS A 23 -14.46 5.76 -4.87
C CYS A 23 -15.03 6.68 -3.78
N ASN A 24 -14.66 7.97 -3.78
CA ASN A 24 -15.09 9.00 -2.85
C ASN A 24 -14.79 8.71 -1.36
N LYS A 25 -13.92 7.74 -1.07
CA LYS A 25 -13.57 7.35 0.29
C LYS A 25 -12.67 8.40 0.94
N THR A 26 -13.04 8.82 2.15
CA THR A 26 -12.22 9.73 2.97
C THR A 26 -11.37 8.93 3.95
N LEU A 27 -10.08 9.26 3.99
CA LEU A 27 -9.06 8.62 4.81
C LEU A 27 -8.53 9.65 5.81
N SER A 28 -8.10 9.15 6.98
CA SER A 28 -7.60 9.97 8.10
C SER A 28 -6.18 10.50 7.90
N SER A 29 -5.42 9.99 6.93
CA SER A 29 -4.05 10.42 6.66
C SER A 29 -3.66 10.27 5.18
N ALA A 30 -2.71 11.09 4.72
CA ALA A 30 -2.14 11.00 3.38
C ALA A 30 -1.54 9.62 3.12
N SER A 31 -0.78 9.07 4.09
CA SER A 31 -0.21 7.72 4.00
C SER A 31 -1.26 6.63 3.84
N SER A 32 -2.43 6.79 4.47
CA SER A 32 -3.55 5.87 4.30
C SER A 32 -4.18 5.99 2.91
N LEU A 33 -4.23 7.20 2.36
CA LEU A 33 -4.71 7.44 1.00
C LEU A 33 -3.74 6.89 -0.06
N ASP A 34 -2.44 7.15 0.07
CA ASP A 34 -1.41 6.61 -0.84
C ASP A 34 -1.48 5.08 -0.89
N ARG A 35 -1.55 4.44 0.28
CA ARG A 35 -1.75 2.98 0.35
C ARG A 35 -3.07 2.55 -0.28
N HIS A 36 -4.15 3.29 -0.06
CA HIS A 36 -5.45 2.97 -0.63
C HIS A 36 -5.41 3.02 -2.17
N MET A 37 -4.67 3.95 -2.75
CA MET A 37 -4.50 4.07 -4.20
C MET A 37 -3.80 2.86 -4.85
N LEU A 38 -3.06 2.06 -4.07
CA LEU A 38 -2.48 0.79 -4.55
C LEU A 38 -3.56 -0.22 -4.96
N ILE A 39 -4.77 -0.12 -4.37
CA ILE A 39 -5.89 -1.01 -4.70
C ILE A 39 -6.44 -0.68 -6.09
N HIS A 40 -6.48 0.61 -6.45
CA HIS A 40 -6.99 1.06 -7.74
C HIS A 40 -5.99 0.86 -8.89
N SER A 41 -4.70 1.02 -8.61
CA SER A 41 -3.64 0.75 -9.60
C SER A 41 -3.35 -0.75 -9.76
N GLY A 42 -3.74 -1.58 -8.78
CA GLY A 42 -3.36 -2.99 -8.73
C GLY A 42 -1.88 -3.21 -8.38
N GLU A 43 -1.14 -2.14 -8.10
CA GLU A 43 0.26 -2.23 -7.73
C GLU A 43 0.45 -2.81 -6.33
N ARG A 44 1.42 -3.70 -6.19
CA ARG A 44 1.73 -4.39 -4.94
C ARG A 44 3.24 -4.39 -4.72
N PRO A 45 3.79 -3.31 -4.13
CA PRO A 45 5.23 -3.11 -4.06
C PRO A 45 5.93 -4.10 -3.13
N PHE A 46 5.22 -4.69 -2.16
CA PHE A 46 5.80 -5.63 -1.21
C PHE A 46 5.66 -7.05 -1.73
N LYS A 47 6.68 -7.51 -2.45
CA LYS A 47 6.73 -8.88 -2.98
C LYS A 47 7.29 -9.84 -1.95
N CYS A 48 6.69 -11.03 -1.84
CA CYS A 48 7.29 -12.14 -1.15
C CYS A 48 8.55 -12.58 -1.92
N LYS A 49 9.62 -12.94 -1.20
CA LYS A 49 10.85 -13.44 -1.81
C LYS A 49 10.82 -14.96 -2.03
N LEU A 50 9.85 -15.65 -1.43
CA LEU A 50 9.72 -17.11 -1.45
C LEU A 50 8.58 -17.60 -2.35
N CYS A 51 7.69 -16.71 -2.77
CA CYS A 51 6.63 -17.01 -3.73
C CYS A 51 6.21 -15.75 -4.49
N ASP A 52 5.34 -15.91 -5.49
CA ASP A 52 4.89 -14.80 -6.34
C ASP A 52 3.82 -13.90 -5.69
N MET A 53 3.49 -14.12 -4.42
CA MET A 53 2.51 -13.28 -3.72
C MET A 53 3.09 -11.88 -3.47
N SER A 54 2.30 -10.87 -3.80
CA SER A 54 2.62 -9.48 -3.55
C SER A 54 1.53 -8.83 -2.71
N PHE A 55 1.90 -7.82 -1.92
CA PHE A 55 1.06 -7.15 -0.94
C PHE A 55 1.14 -5.62 -1.08
N THR A 56 0.09 -4.94 -0.64
CA THR A 56 0.01 -3.47 -0.60
C THR A 56 0.66 -2.86 0.64
N THR A 57 1.01 -3.68 1.64
CA THR A 57 1.67 -3.23 2.86
C THR A 57 2.77 -4.17 3.32
N ASN A 58 3.79 -3.59 3.95
CA ASN A 58 4.87 -4.34 4.59
C ASN A 58 4.32 -5.30 5.66
N GLY A 59 3.46 -4.80 6.56
CA GLY A 59 2.89 -5.64 7.64
C GLY A 59 2.09 -6.85 7.15
N ASN A 60 1.40 -6.74 6.00
CA ASN A 60 0.72 -7.89 5.41
C ASN A 60 1.70 -8.90 4.82
N MET A 61 2.76 -8.42 4.15
CA MET A 61 3.83 -9.28 3.65
C MET A 61 4.56 -9.99 4.80
N HIS A 62 4.97 -9.28 5.85
CA HIS A 62 5.61 -9.91 7.03
C HIS A 62 4.70 -10.94 7.71
N ARG A 63 3.40 -10.63 7.86
CA ARG A 63 2.46 -11.61 8.39
C ARG A 63 2.37 -12.85 7.50
N HIS A 64 2.39 -12.66 6.18
CA HIS A 64 2.43 -13.77 5.22
C HIS A 64 3.73 -14.56 5.30
N MET A 65 4.88 -13.95 5.58
CA MET A 65 6.14 -14.69 5.72
C MET A 65 6.06 -15.79 6.78
N ARG A 66 5.23 -15.62 7.82
CA ARG A 66 4.96 -16.67 8.82
C ARG A 66 4.32 -17.94 8.23
N THR A 67 3.67 -17.86 7.07
CA THR A 67 3.13 -19.05 6.38
C THR A 67 4.21 -19.87 5.70
N HIS A 68 5.42 -19.32 5.51
CA HIS A 68 6.57 -20.03 4.97
C HIS A 68 7.41 -20.75 6.06
N GLY A 69 6.93 -20.79 7.31
CA GLY A 69 7.73 -21.21 8.48
C GLY A 69 8.59 -20.06 9.00
N ASP A 70 9.24 -20.20 10.16
CA ASP A 70 10.06 -19.17 10.86
C ASP A 70 11.25 -18.65 10.04
N VAL A 71 10.95 -17.98 8.93
CA VAL A 71 11.88 -17.14 8.21
C VAL A 71 11.79 -15.81 8.90
N GLU A 72 12.65 -15.64 9.91
CA GLU A 72 13.00 -14.33 10.44
C GLU A 72 13.46 -13.47 9.26
N THR A 73 12.55 -12.66 8.72
CA THR A 73 12.92 -11.59 7.82
C THR A 73 13.48 -10.47 8.70
N SER A 74 14.70 -10.67 9.17
CA SER A 74 15.55 -9.62 9.72
C SER A 74 15.80 -8.63 8.59
N ASP A 75 15.09 -7.51 8.60
CA ASP A 75 15.53 -6.31 7.91
C ASP A 75 15.76 -5.28 9.02
N SER A 76 17.04 -5.02 9.27
CA SER A 76 17.51 -3.91 10.11
C SER A 76 17.30 -2.58 9.39
#